data_AF-A0A0E9TN23-F1
#
_entry.id   AF-A0A0E9TN23-F1
#
_cell.length_a   1.000
_cell.length_b   1.000
_cell.length_c   1.000
_cell.angle_alpha   90.00
_cell.angle_beta   90.00
_cell.angle_gamma   90.00
#
_symmetry.space_group_name_H-M   'P 1'
#
loop_
_entity.id
_entity.type
_entity.pdbx_description
1 polymer ?
#
loop_
_entity_poly.entity_id
_entity_poly.type
_entity_poly.pdbx_seq_one_letter_code
_entity_poly.pdbx_strand_id
1 'polypeptide(L)' 'MSEVKLKNMAFKSGMELKVTGVPKSSSPRFMINVGHSRESIALHFNPRFDYGADIQVTVLNSCKDGYWHEE' A
#
# COMPACT_ATOMS: atom_id res chain seq x y z
N MET A 1 9.06 0.31 -11.94
CA MET A 1 8.59 -0.83 -11.12
C MET A 1 7.31 -1.36 -11.73
N SER A 2 7.16 -2.68 -11.91
CA SER A 2 5.90 -3.28 -12.37
C SER A 2 4.91 -3.31 -11.20
N GLU A 3 3.80 -2.60 -11.34
CA GLU A 3 2.70 -2.57 -10.37
C GLU A 3 1.68 -3.64 -10.75
N VAL A 4 1.33 -4.52 -9.81
CA VAL A 4 0.17 -5.42 -9.99
C VAL A 4 -1.08 -4.63 -9.61
N LYS A 5 -2.02 -4.50 -10.56
CA LYS A 5 -3.29 -3.82 -10.34
C LYS A 5 -4.44 -4.79 -10.50
N LEU A 6 -5.24 -4.91 -9.45
CA LEU A 6 -6.52 -5.62 -9.48
C LEU A 6 -7.63 -4.58 -9.47
N LYS A 7 -8.51 -4.62 -10.48
CA LYS A 7 -9.68 -3.74 -10.58
C LYS A 7 -10.95 -4.59 -10.50
N ASN A 8 -12.05 -3.96 -10.10
CA ASN A 8 -13.37 -4.59 -10.01
C ASN A 8 -13.41 -5.84 -9.08
N MET A 9 -12.48 -5.92 -8.12
CA MET A 9 -12.52 -6.92 -7.06
C MET A 9 -13.48 -6.44 -5.98
N ALA A 10 -14.55 -7.19 -5.74
CA ALA A 10 -15.45 -6.90 -4.63
C ALA A 10 -14.76 -7.22 -3.31
N PHE A 11 -14.50 -6.19 -2.50
CA PHE A 11 -14.01 -6.32 -1.14
C PHE A 11 -14.94 -5.51 -0.24
N LYS A 12 -15.59 -6.19 0.72
CA LYS A 12 -16.65 -5.63 1.55
C LYS A 12 -16.38 -5.93 3.03
N SER A 13 -17.04 -5.20 3.91
CA SER A 13 -16.99 -5.46 5.35
C SER A 13 -17.33 -6.93 5.65
N GLY A 14 -16.57 -7.54 6.56
CA GLY A 14 -16.66 -8.96 6.90
C GLY A 14 -15.87 -9.91 5.99
N MET A 15 -15.25 -9.42 4.92
CA MET A 15 -14.36 -10.22 4.07
C MET A 15 -12.89 -10.10 4.52
N GLU A 16 -12.10 -11.12 4.20
CA GLU A 16 -10.64 -11.12 4.35
C GLU A 16 -9.97 -10.92 2.99
N LEU A 17 -8.98 -10.02 2.92
CA LEU A 17 -8.09 -9.88 1.77
C LEU A 17 -6.72 -10.46 2.12
N LYS A 18 -6.38 -11.61 1.52
CA LYS A 18 -5.07 -12.25 1.70
C LYS A 18 -4.16 -11.94 0.51
N VAL A 19 -3.02 -11.30 0.80
CA VAL A 19 -1.97 -11.00 -0.19
C VAL A 19 -0.74 -11.82 0.15
N THR A 20 -0.18 -12.53 -0.83
CA THR A 20 1.06 -13.30 -0.68
C THR A 20 2.04 -12.87 -1.76
N GLY A 21 3.28 -12.62 -1.36
CA GLY A 21 4.34 -12.21 -2.27
C GLY A 21 5.69 -12.20 -1.57
N VAL A 22 6.75 -12.07 -2.35
CA VAL A 22 8.12 -11.97 -1.86
C VAL A 22 8.65 -10.59 -2.26
N PRO A 23 9.11 -9.76 -1.30
CA PRO A 23 9.80 -8.53 -1.63
C PRO A 23 11.00 -8.81 -2.54
N LYS A 24 11.24 -7.96 -3.54
CA LYS A 24 12.44 -8.09 -4.37
C LYS A 24 13.69 -7.90 -3.50
N SER A 25 14.75 -8.65 -3.81
CA SER A 25 16.06 -8.43 -3.19
C SER A 25 16.44 -6.95 -3.33
N SER A 26 16.91 -6.36 -2.23
CA SER A 26 17.36 -4.96 -2.18
C SER A 26 16.29 -3.92 -2.50
N SER A 27 15.00 -4.27 -2.43
CA SER A 27 13.93 -3.27 -2.54
C SER A 27 13.94 -2.37 -1.29
N PRO A 28 13.97 -1.04 -1.43
CA PRO A 28 13.94 -0.14 -0.27
C PRO A 28 12.61 -0.17 0.47
N ARG A 29 11.53 -0.52 -0.24
CA ARG A 29 10.16 -0.64 0.29
C ARG A 29 9.27 -1.49 -0.61
N PHE A 30 8.09 -1.85 -0.12
CA PHE A 30 6.95 -2.25 -0.96
C PHE A 30 5.66 -1.63 -0.43
N MET A 31 4.60 -1.64 -1.22
CA MET A 31 3.31 -1.09 -0.78
C MET A 31 2.14 -1.90 -1.30
N ILE A 32 1.09 -1.98 -0.49
CA ILE A 32 -0.22 -2.50 -0.84
C ILE A 32 -1.20 -1.35 -0.65
N ASN A 33 -1.90 -0.97 -1.72
CA ASN A 33 -2.91 0.08 -1.71
C ASN A 33 -4.29 -0.55 -1.87
N VAL A 34 -5.21 -0.25 -0.96
CA VAL A 34 -6.62 -0.63 -1.05
C VAL A 34 -7.45 0.65 -1.15
N GLY A 35 -8.24 0.78 -2.21
CA GLY A 35 -9.00 2.00 -2.48
C GLY A 35 -9.83 1.93 -3.74
N HIS A 36 -10.48 3.05 -4.06
CA HIS A 36 -11.33 3.17 -5.25
C HIS A 36 -10.53 3.61 -6.48
N SER A 37 -9.47 4.39 -6.28
CA SER A 37 -8.57 4.85 -7.35
C SER A 37 -7.17 5.10 -6.80
N ARG A 38 -6.26 5.62 -7.64
CA ARG A 38 -4.92 6.02 -7.19
C ARG A 38 -4.94 7.28 -6.34
N GLU A 39 -5.96 8.09 -6.53
CA GLU A 39 -6.23 9.36 -5.85
C GLU A 39 -7.13 9.16 -4.61
N SER A 40 -7.68 7.96 -4.43
CA SER A 40 -8.56 7.59 -3.33
C SER A 40 -8.15 6.23 -2.77
N ILE A 41 -7.21 6.26 -1.82
CA ILE A 41 -6.63 5.10 -1.13
C ILE A 41 -7.10 5.13 0.32
N ALA A 42 -7.92 4.15 0.71
CA ALA A 42 -8.39 4.00 2.08
C ALA A 42 -7.31 3.41 3.01
N LEU A 43 -6.46 2.52 2.46
CA LEU A 43 -5.33 1.94 3.17
C LEU A 43 -4.09 1.92 2.27
N HIS A 44 -3.08 2.67 2.67
CA HIS A 44 -1.72 2.59 2.16
C HIS A 44 -0.87 1.83 3.18
N PHE A 45 -0.62 0.55 2.92
CA PHE A 45 0.28 -0.27 3.73
C PHE A 45 1.67 -0.23 3.09
N ASN A 46 2.64 0.44 3.71
CA ASN A 46 3.96 0.66 3.12
C ASN A 46 5.12 0.32 4.08
N PRO A 47 5.51 -0.95 4.17
CA PRO A 47 6.78 -1.35 4.79
C PRO A 47 7.98 -0.75 4.05
N ARG A 48 8.81 -0.03 4.81
CA ARG A 48 10.05 0.65 4.40
C ARG A 48 11.22 -0.08 5.08
N PHE A 49 12.01 -0.80 4.30
CA PHE A 49 13.23 -1.45 4.78
C PHE A 49 14.34 -0.41 5.00
N ASP A 50 14.51 0.46 4.01
CA ASP A 50 15.45 1.59 4.00
C ASP A 50 14.95 2.60 2.95
N TYR A 51 14.17 3.60 3.37
CA TYR A 51 13.57 4.59 2.47
C TYR A 51 13.48 5.98 3.11
N GLY A 52 14.24 6.93 2.57
CA GLY A 52 14.28 8.29 3.11
C GLY A 52 14.95 8.31 4.48
N ALA A 53 14.22 8.77 5.51
CA ALA A 53 14.68 8.74 6.90
C ALA A 53 14.26 7.45 7.64
N ASP A 54 13.41 6.62 7.03
CA ASP A 54 12.85 5.44 7.68
C ASP A 54 13.69 4.19 7.42
N ILE A 55 14.11 3.55 8.51
CA ILE A 55 14.79 2.26 8.49
C ILE A 55 13.95 1.26 9.27
N GLN A 56 13.52 0.18 8.60
CA GLN A 56 12.72 -0.91 9.19
C GLN A 56 11.42 -0.44 9.87
N VAL A 57 10.67 0.45 9.20
CA VAL A 57 9.39 0.98 9.68
C VAL A 57 8.26 0.55 8.75
N THR A 58 7.08 0.27 9.31
CA THR A 58 5.86 0.12 8.52
C THR A 58 5.03 1.39 8.65
N VAL A 59 4.84 2.09 7.53
CA VAL A 59 3.97 3.26 7.47
C VAL A 59 2.58 2.84 7.01
N LEU A 60 1.57 3.35 7.72
CA LEU A 60 0.17 3.28 7.32
C LEU A 60 -0.30 4.70 7.01
N ASN A 61 -1.05 4.87 5.94
CA ASN A 61 -1.67 6.18 5.66
C ASN A 61 -2.94 5.98 4.82
N SER A 62 -3.62 7.07 4.50
CA SER A 62 -4.69 7.18 3.53
C SER A 62 -4.41 8.35 2.58
N CYS A 63 -5.00 8.28 1.38
CA CYS A 63 -4.93 9.35 0.40
C CYS A 63 -6.34 9.65 -0.10
N LYS A 64 -6.77 10.91 -0.01
CA LYS A 64 -8.07 11.36 -0.48
C LYS A 64 -7.90 12.53 -1.44
N ASP A 65 -8.54 12.43 -2.59
CA ASP A 65 -8.47 13.42 -3.67
C ASP A 65 -7.02 13.75 -4.09
N GLY A 66 -6.12 12.75 -3.98
CA GLY A 66 -4.70 12.88 -4.29
C GLY A 66 -3.82 13.43 -3.15
N TYR A 67 -4.40 13.75 -1.99
CA TYR A 67 -3.68 14.28 -0.83
C TYR A 67 -3.46 13.21 0.23
N TRP A 68 -2.21 13.05 0.66
CA TRP A 68 -1.83 12.20 1.78
C TRP A 68 -2.24 12.84 3.12
N HIS A 69 -2.68 12.00 4.05
CA HIS A 69 -3.04 12.41 5.40
C HIS A 69 -1.88 12.16 6.38
N GLU A 70 -2.16 12.20 7.67
CA GLU A 70 -1.20 11.90 8.74
C GLU A 70 -0.79 10.40 8.67
N GLU A 71 0.52 10.15 8.74
CA GLU A 71 1.11 8.81 8.90
C GLU A 71 0.96 8.30 10.34
#